data_AF-A0A0B3BLG6-F1
#
_entry.id   AF-A0A0B3BLG6-F1
#
_cell.length_a   1.000
_cell.length_b   1.000
_cell.length_c   1.000
_cell.angle_alpha   90.00
_cell.angle_beta   90.00
_cell.angle_gamma   90.00
#
_symmetry.space_group_name_H-M   'P 1'
#
loop_
_entity.id
_entity.type
_entity.pdbx_description
1 polymer ?
#
loop_
_entity_poly.entity_id
_entity_poly.type
_entity_poly.pdbx_seq_one_letter_code
_entity_poly.pdbx_strand_id
1 'polypeptide(L)'
;MDIDQPATGCADDSDILRGHSMTETTLPEQDCDQSEFVDLSIGWAAVRRGAVVAFIPMRNFQDVDFERFREESRWLLATLGSVKAGNLMRKPDGSIVFLARRAHDRRSTQVGRPRPEFPVAFLEPRFHPEQ
;
A
#
# COMPACT_ATOMS: atom_id res chain seq x y z
N MET A 1 -25.27 -61.53 24.49
CA MET A 1 -26.38 -62.31 23.92
C MET A 1 -27.30 -61.28 23.28
N ASP A 2 -27.08 -61.01 22.00
CA ASP A 2 -27.81 -61.66 20.89
C ASP A 2 -29.14 -60.90 20.72
N ILE A 3 -29.41 -60.13 19.66
CA ILE A 3 -29.60 -60.59 18.28
C ILE A 3 -29.88 -59.35 17.38
N ASP A 4 -29.18 -59.30 16.26
CA ASP A 4 -29.67 -59.01 14.89
C ASP A 4 -30.38 -57.68 14.53
N GLN A 5 -29.76 -56.95 13.58
CA GLN A 5 -30.40 -56.22 12.46
C GLN A 5 -31.21 -57.23 11.56
N PRO A 6 -31.94 -56.92 10.45
CA PRO A 6 -31.80 -55.76 9.54
C PRO A 6 -33.05 -55.27 8.75
N ALA A 7 -32.79 -54.25 7.92
CA ALA A 7 -33.26 -54.02 6.54
C ALA A 7 -34.76 -53.86 6.20
N THR A 8 -35.09 -52.68 5.68
CA THR A 8 -36.03 -52.45 4.55
C THR A 8 -35.69 -51.05 4.00
N GLY A 9 -35.53 -50.73 2.73
CA GLY A 9 -35.66 -51.40 1.45
C GLY A 9 -35.43 -50.34 0.35
N CYS A 10 -34.97 -50.82 -0.80
CA CYS A 10 -34.77 -50.20 -2.12
C CYS A 10 -35.63 -48.94 -2.41
N ALA A 11 -35.02 -47.82 -2.84
CA ALA A 11 -34.64 -47.48 -4.21
C ALA A 11 -35.83 -47.18 -5.12
N ASP A 12 -35.98 -45.90 -5.50
CA ASP A 12 -36.56 -45.52 -6.78
C ASP A 12 -35.78 -44.32 -7.34
N ASP A 13 -35.25 -44.55 -8.53
CA ASP A 13 -34.70 -43.61 -9.49
C ASP A 13 -35.77 -42.61 -9.93
N SER A 14 -35.38 -41.36 -10.15
CA SER A 14 -35.63 -40.61 -11.41
C SER A 14 -35.60 -39.10 -11.19
N ASP A 15 -34.68 -38.47 -11.92
CA ASP A 15 -34.80 -37.18 -12.59
C ASP A 15 -35.09 -35.91 -11.76
N ILE A 16 -34.13 -34.97 -11.78
CA ILE A 16 -34.21 -33.78 -12.64
C ILE A 16 -32.84 -33.08 -12.65
N LEU A 17 -32.21 -33.12 -13.82
CA LEU A 17 -31.15 -32.20 -14.23
C LEU A 17 -31.70 -30.76 -14.24
N ARG A 18 -31.14 -29.87 -13.40
CA ARG A 18 -30.98 -28.43 -13.69
C ARG A 18 -30.31 -27.73 -12.51
N GLY A 19 -29.08 -27.26 -12.73
CA GLY A 19 -28.39 -26.42 -11.75
C GLY A 19 -26.94 -26.21 -12.12
N HIS A 20 -26.73 -25.47 -13.21
CA HIS A 20 -25.41 -24.97 -13.58
C HIS A 20 -24.73 -24.26 -12.40
N SER A 21 -23.47 -24.63 -12.17
CA SER A 21 -22.36 -23.70 -11.97
C SER A 21 -22.55 -22.64 -10.89
N MET A 22 -22.05 -22.92 -9.70
CA MET A 22 -21.32 -21.90 -8.95
C MET A 22 -19.94 -22.45 -8.62
N THR A 23 -19.04 -22.39 -9.61
CA THR A 23 -17.64 -22.16 -9.27
C THR A 23 -17.62 -20.85 -8.49
N GLU A 24 -17.45 -20.95 -7.19
CA GLU A 24 -17.05 -19.83 -6.37
C GLU A 24 -15.69 -19.41 -6.92
N THR A 25 -15.70 -18.42 -7.81
CA THR A 25 -14.51 -17.71 -8.23
C THR A 25 -14.07 -16.96 -6.98
N THR A 26 -13.25 -17.62 -6.17
CA THR A 26 -12.36 -16.95 -5.24
C THR A 26 -11.57 -15.99 -6.12
N LEU A 27 -11.99 -14.73 -6.11
CA LEU A 27 -11.21 -13.64 -6.66
C LEU A 27 -9.80 -13.83 -6.10
N PRO A 28 -8.75 -13.87 -6.94
CA PRO A 28 -7.40 -13.94 -6.41
C PRO A 28 -7.29 -12.79 -5.43
N GLU A 29 -6.97 -13.14 -4.18
CA GLU A 29 -6.53 -12.16 -3.20
C GLU A 29 -5.48 -11.35 -3.94
N GLN A 30 -5.78 -10.08 -4.21
CA GLN A 30 -4.81 -9.15 -4.76
C GLN A 30 -3.78 -8.94 -3.66
N ASP A 31 -2.88 -9.91 -3.53
CA ASP A 31 -1.51 -9.64 -3.17
C ASP A 31 -1.06 -8.61 -4.20
N CYS A 32 -1.09 -7.34 -3.79
CA CYS A 32 -0.40 -6.28 -4.50
C CYS A 32 1.05 -6.73 -4.55
N ASP A 33 1.43 -7.34 -5.67
CA ASP A 33 2.77 -7.79 -5.94
C ASP A 33 3.68 -6.57 -5.85
N GLN A 34 4.41 -6.45 -4.74
CA GLN A 34 5.31 -5.32 -4.47
C GLN A 34 6.58 -5.39 -5.34
N SER A 35 6.61 -6.31 -6.32
CA SER A 35 7.79 -6.71 -7.11
C SER A 35 8.18 -5.74 -8.23
N GLU A 36 7.33 -4.79 -8.63
CA GLU A 36 7.62 -3.89 -9.76
C GLU A 36 7.91 -2.42 -9.38
N PHE A 37 7.89 -2.07 -8.10
CA PHE A 37 8.20 -0.70 -7.69
C PHE A 37 9.71 -0.48 -7.55
N VAL A 38 10.20 0.65 -8.08
CA VAL A 38 11.59 1.06 -7.89
C VAL A 38 11.68 2.08 -6.76
N ASP A 39 12.38 1.73 -5.68
CA ASP A 39 12.71 2.66 -4.59
C ASP A 39 13.68 3.75 -5.10
N LEU A 40 13.25 5.02 -5.03
CA LEU A 40 14.05 6.16 -5.46
C LEU A 40 14.80 6.78 -4.29
N SER A 41 14.12 7.03 -3.18
CA SER A 41 14.72 7.69 -2.01
C SER A 41 13.87 7.54 -0.75
N ILE A 42 14.52 7.54 0.41
CA ILE A 42 13.87 7.61 1.72
C ILE A 42 13.93 9.06 2.20
N GLY A 43 12.88 9.57 2.84
CA GLY A 43 12.90 10.95 3.32
C GLY A 43 11.65 11.39 4.06
N TRP A 44 11.53 12.70 4.19
CA TRP A 44 10.35 13.38 4.70
C TRP A 44 9.65 14.14 3.59
N ALA A 45 8.33 14.06 3.57
CA ALA A 45 7.47 14.73 2.62
C ALA A 45 6.51 15.67 3.34
N ALA A 46 6.25 16.84 2.75
CA ALA A 46 5.12 17.68 3.11
C ALA A 46 3.92 17.27 2.25
N VAL A 47 2.84 16.84 2.90
CA VAL A 47 1.59 16.45 2.26
C VAL A 47 0.55 17.53 2.48
N ARG A 48 -0.06 18.02 1.40
CA ARG A 48 -1.14 19.00 1.44
C ARG A 48 -2.20 18.61 0.41
N ARG A 49 -3.47 18.63 0.82
CA ARG A 49 -4.62 18.24 -0.04
C ARG A 49 -4.44 16.87 -0.72
N GLY A 50 -3.86 15.91 0.00
CA GLY A 50 -3.68 14.55 -0.50
C GLY A 50 -2.53 14.35 -1.49
N ALA A 51 -1.68 15.35 -1.73
CA ALA A 51 -0.51 15.23 -2.61
C ALA A 51 0.78 15.67 -1.90
N VAL A 52 1.92 15.17 -2.36
CA VAL A 52 3.22 15.65 -1.91
C VAL A 52 3.56 16.94 -2.64
N VAL A 53 3.82 17.99 -1.86
CA VAL A 53 4.20 19.32 -2.35
C VAL A 53 5.69 19.62 -2.20
N ALA A 54 6.37 18.92 -1.29
CA ALA A 54 7.83 19.00 -1.12
C ALA A 54 8.37 17.70 -0.50
N PHE A 55 9.61 17.37 -0.81
CA PHE A 55 10.31 16.19 -0.29
C PHE A 55 11.76 16.53 0.04
N ILE A 56 12.23 16.08 1.20
CA ILE A 56 13.62 16.18 1.63
C ILE A 56 14.15 14.75 1.82
N PRO A 57 15.14 14.31 1.01
CA PRO A 57 15.73 13.00 1.16
C PRO A 57 16.55 12.91 2.45
N MET A 58 16.42 11.79 3.14
CA MET A 58 17.24 11.42 4.28
C MET A 58 18.54 10.80 3.76
N ARG A 59 19.52 11.63 3.45
CA ARG A 59 20.88 11.19 3.12
C ARG A 59 21.72 11.22 4.38
N ASN A 60 22.44 10.12 4.63
CA ASN A 60 23.37 10.04 5.74
C ASN A 60 24.70 10.66 5.29
N PHE A 61 24.94 11.91 5.66
CA PHE A 61 26.22 12.57 5.45
C PHE A 61 27.08 12.35 6.69
N GLN A 62 28.32 11.86 6.51
CA GLN A 62 29.20 11.52 7.63
C GLN A 62 29.59 12.75 8.48
N ASP A 63 29.53 13.94 7.89
CA ASP A 63 29.96 15.20 8.50
C ASP A 63 28.82 16.15 8.91
N VAL A 64 27.57 15.67 8.90
CA VAL A 64 26.39 16.50 9.23
C VAL A 64 25.79 16.06 10.55
N ASP A 65 25.51 17.02 11.43
CA ASP A 65 24.67 16.80 12.60
C ASP A 65 23.25 16.39 12.15
N PHE A 66 23.01 15.08 12.19
CA PHE A 66 21.78 14.49 11.68
C PHE A 66 20.55 14.95 12.45
N GLU A 67 20.65 15.16 13.77
CA GLU A 67 19.49 15.56 14.57
C GLU A 67 19.09 16.99 14.22
N ARG A 68 20.07 17.89 14.13
CA ARG A 68 19.82 19.25 13.66
C ARG A 68 19.22 19.28 12.24
N PHE A 69 19.81 18.52 11.31
CA PHE A 69 19.29 18.43 9.94
C PHE A 69 17.84 17.91 9.92
N ARG A 70 17.53 16.90 10.73
CA ARG A 70 16.19 16.33 10.86
C ARG A 70 15.20 17.35 11.40
N GLU A 71 15.56 18.09 12.45
CA GLU A 71 14.71 19.11 13.06
C GLU A 71 14.41 20.24 12.06
N GLU A 72 15.45 20.81 11.45
CA GLU A 72 15.32 21.88 10.46
C GLU A 72 14.50 21.44 9.24
N SER A 73 14.76 20.23 8.73
CA SER A 73 14.00 19.66 7.60
C SER A 73 12.51 19.50 7.93
N ARG A 74 12.20 18.98 9.12
CA ARG A 74 10.81 18.78 9.55
C ARG A 74 10.11 20.10 9.81
N TRP A 75 10.80 21.06 10.42
CA TRP A 75 10.28 22.40 10.65
C TRP A 75 9.94 23.08 9.32
N LEU A 76 10.86 23.06 8.36
CA LEU A 76 10.63 23.63 7.02
C LEU A 76 9.44 22.97 6.32
N LEU A 77 9.38 21.63 6.27
CA LEU A 77 8.27 20.92 5.62
C LEU A 77 6.92 21.18 6.31
N ALA A 78 6.91 21.39 7.64
CA ALA A 78 5.70 21.68 8.39
C ALA A 78 5.06 23.02 7.97
N THR A 79 5.85 23.97 7.46
CA THR A 79 5.32 25.23 6.89
C THR A 79 4.49 25.02 5.62
N LEU A 80 4.73 23.92 4.90
CA LEU A 80 4.09 23.60 3.62
C LEU A 80 2.90 22.65 3.76
N GLY A 81 2.87 21.80 4.80
CA GLY A 81 1.81 20.82 5.01
C GLY A 81 2.08 19.83 6.13
N SER A 82 1.31 18.74 6.15
CA SER A 82 1.50 17.65 7.13
C SER A 82 2.75 16.86 6.79
N VAL A 83 3.70 16.80 7.71
CA VAL A 83 4.98 16.09 7.50
C VAL A 83 4.79 14.59 7.69
N LYS A 84 5.21 13.81 6.69
CA LYS A 84 5.21 12.34 6.70
C LYS A 84 6.62 11.82 6.42
N ALA A 85 7.03 10.75 7.10
CA ALA A 85 8.24 10.00 6.75
C ALA A 85 7.85 8.84 5.82
N GLY A 86 8.67 8.51 4.83
CA GLY A 86 8.29 7.54 3.81
C GLY A 86 9.35 7.29 2.76
N ASN A 87 8.94 6.56 1.74
CA ASN A 87 9.76 6.25 0.57
C ASN A 87 9.13 6.90 -0.68
N LEU A 88 9.97 7.48 -1.52
CA LEU A 88 9.63 7.89 -2.87
C LEU A 88 9.84 6.68 -3.78
N MET A 89 8.81 6.31 -4.54
CA MET A 89 8.80 5.11 -5.37
C MET A 89 8.34 5.46 -6.78
N ARG A 90 8.91 4.77 -7.78
CA ARG A 90 8.43 4.81 -9.16
C ARG A 90 7.59 3.54 -9.44
N LYS A 91 6.39 3.74 -9.98
CA LYS A 91 5.49 2.69 -10.45
C LYS A 91 5.89 2.17 -11.84
N PRO A 92 5.38 1.00 -12.26
CA PRO A 92 5.63 0.45 -13.60
C PRO A 92 5.15 1.35 -14.74
N ASP A 93 4.07 2.11 -14.50
CA ASP A 93 3.54 3.11 -15.44
C ASP A 93 4.41 4.38 -15.54
N GLY A 94 5.53 4.44 -14.82
CA GLY A 94 6.46 5.56 -14.78
C GLY A 94 6.09 6.66 -13.80
N SER A 95 4.89 6.63 -13.21
CA SER A 95 4.44 7.62 -12.24
C SER A 95 5.23 7.52 -10.92
N ILE A 96 5.39 8.66 -10.24
CA ILE A 96 6.14 8.73 -8.99
C ILE A 96 5.19 9.03 -7.84
N VAL A 97 5.28 8.21 -6.81
CA VAL A 97 4.42 8.25 -5.63
C VAL A 97 5.25 8.23 -4.36
N PHE A 98 4.68 8.76 -3.28
CA PHE A 98 5.28 8.73 -1.96
C PHE A 98 4.48 7.80 -1.05
N LEU A 99 5.13 6.77 -0.56
CA LEU A 99 4.57 5.79 0.35
C LEU A 99 4.95 6.15 1.79
N ALA A 100 3.98 6.66 2.56
CA ALA A 100 4.24 7.05 3.94
C ALA A 100 4.38 5.82 4.85
N ARG A 101 5.41 5.85 5.71
CA ARG A 101 5.61 4.88 6.80
C ARG A 101 4.51 5.03 7.83
N ARG A 102 4.05 3.90 8.39
CA ARG A 102 3.09 3.90 9.49
C ARG A 102 3.78 4.47 10.74
N ALA A 103 3.04 5.30 11.48
CA ALA A 103 3.55 5.94 12.70
C ALA A 103 3.88 4.95 13.85
N HIS A 104 3.54 3.66 13.71
CA HIS A 104 3.72 2.63 14.74
C HIS A 104 4.07 1.24 14.17
N ASP A 105 5.02 1.14 13.25
CA ASP A 105 5.49 -0.19 12.74
C ASP A 105 6.18 -1.08 13.80
N ARG A 106 6.29 -0.65 15.07
CA ARG A 106 6.81 -1.47 16.20
C ARG A 106 5.74 -2.16 17.04
N ARG A 107 4.45 -1.91 16.83
CA ARG A 107 3.35 -2.58 17.57
C ARG A 107 2.14 -2.76 16.68
N SER A 108 2.06 -3.88 15.97
CA SER A 108 0.82 -4.63 15.75
C SER A 108 1.00 -5.54 14.55
N THR A 109 0.71 -6.82 14.76
CA THR A 109 0.45 -7.87 13.79
C THR A 109 -0.81 -7.57 12.94
N GLN A 110 -1.04 -6.31 12.54
CA GLN A 110 -2.07 -5.91 11.58
C GLN A 110 -1.45 -5.85 10.18
N VAL A 111 -1.21 -7.06 9.68
CA VAL A 111 -1.11 -7.38 8.27
C VAL A 111 -2.44 -6.96 7.62
N GLY A 112 -2.44 -6.08 6.62
CA GLY A 112 -3.64 -5.89 5.78
C GLY A 112 -4.08 -4.45 5.47
N ARG A 113 -3.70 -3.41 6.22
CA ARG A 113 -4.04 -2.03 5.79
C ARG A 113 -3.08 -1.52 4.69
N PRO A 114 -3.54 -1.04 3.54
CA PRO A 114 -2.64 -0.43 2.57
C PRO A 114 -1.88 0.75 3.20
N ARG A 115 -0.58 0.87 2.91
CA ARG A 115 0.20 2.05 3.35
C ARG A 115 -0.35 3.27 2.61
N PRO A 116 -0.50 4.42 3.28
CA PRO A 116 -1.02 5.60 2.62
C PRO A 116 -0.03 6.07 1.55
N GLU A 117 -0.55 6.14 0.33
CA GLU A 117 0.16 6.55 -0.88
C GLU A 117 -0.27 7.98 -1.27
N PHE A 118 0.69 8.80 -1.69
CA PHE A 118 0.45 10.17 -2.10
C PHE A 118 1.10 10.45 -3.46
N PRO A 119 0.36 10.97 -4.45
CA PRO A 119 0.94 11.41 -5.72
C PRO A 119 1.88 12.60 -5.51
N VAL A 120 2.90 12.71 -6.36
CA VAL A 120 3.89 13.79 -6.30
C VAL A 120 3.54 14.90 -7.29
N ALA A 121 3.23 16.10 -6.77
CA ALA A 121 2.72 17.20 -7.60
C ALA A 121 3.81 18.07 -8.26
N PHE A 122 5.06 17.98 -7.81
CA PHE A 122 6.13 18.92 -8.20
C PHE A 122 7.11 18.38 -9.26
N LEU A 123 6.93 17.13 -9.73
CA LEU A 123 7.86 16.51 -10.68
C LEU A 123 7.51 16.76 -12.15
N GLU A 124 6.36 17.37 -12.43
CA GLU A 124 6.16 18.01 -13.72
C GLU A 124 6.62 19.46 -13.59
N PRO A 125 7.72 19.87 -14.25
CA PRO A 125 8.04 21.27 -14.34
C PRO A 125 6.92 21.92 -15.16
N ARG A 126 5.95 22.51 -14.48
CA ARG A 126 5.06 23.50 -15.07
C ARG A 126 5.89 24.75 -15.30
N PHE A 127 6.76 24.70 -16.30
CA PHE A 127 7.23 25.91 -16.94
C PHE A 127 5.96 26.57 -17.47
N HIS A 128 5.45 27.56 -16.74
CA HIS A 128 4.61 28.56 -17.37
C HIS A 128 5.54 29.26 -18.37
N PRO A 129 5.35 29.12 -19.69
CA PRO A 129 6.00 30.04 -20.60
C PRO A 129 5.50 31.43 -20.19
N GLU A 130 6.41 32.30 -19.78
CA GLU A 130 6.12 33.70 -19.55
C GLU A 130 5.40 34.26 -20.79
N GLN A 131 4.28 34.95 -20.55
CA GLN A 131 3.54 35.65 -21.60
C GLN A 131 4.26 36.92 -22.02
#